data_AF-A0A4R7FKT9-F1
#
_entry.id   AF-A0A4R7FKT9-F1
#
_cell.length_a   1.000
_cell.length_b   1.000
_cell.length_c   1.000
_cell.angle_alpha   90.00
_cell.angle_beta   90.00
_cell.angle_gamma   90.00
#
_symmetry.space_group_name_H-M   'P 1'
#
loop_
_entity.id
_entity.type
_entity.pdbx_description
1 polymer ?
#
loop_
_entity_poly.entity_id
_entity_poly.type
_entity_poly.pdbx_seq_one_letter_code
_entity_poly.pdbx_strand_id
1 'polypeptide(L)'
;MYSPAAERERRRTRRVRLVVIGALAVVFVGAALLWPRPTPGALTVATGERVAPAGVLQGELSADRSGEQVCYSVATSTGTAVLRFVPGWSADERLGLRDAAGGVVAQPGDVVRVLGDPGPVGSVAGCAERGRTWTVTSVQIRS
;
A
#
# COMPACT_ATOMS: atom_id res chain seq x y z
N MET A 1 54.78 -2.98 -43.60
CA MET A 1 54.45 -4.42 -43.53
C MET A 1 53.02 -4.56 -43.03
N TYR A 2 52.09 -4.90 -43.91
CA TYR A 2 50.67 -5.08 -43.59
C TYR A 2 50.45 -6.54 -43.21
N SER A 3 50.21 -6.85 -41.93
CA SER A 3 50.06 -8.23 -41.46
C SER A 3 48.58 -8.63 -41.47
N PRO A 4 48.14 -9.54 -42.37
CA PRO A 4 46.75 -10.00 -42.45
C PRO A 4 46.28 -10.77 -41.21
N ALA A 5 47.21 -11.14 -40.32
CA ALA A 5 46.90 -11.75 -39.03
C ALA A 5 46.24 -10.75 -38.04
N ALA A 6 46.69 -9.49 -38.02
CA ALA A 6 46.17 -8.46 -37.11
C ALA A 6 44.72 -8.06 -37.45
N GLU A 7 44.35 -8.12 -38.74
CA GLU A 7 42.99 -7.84 -39.23
C GLU A 7 42.00 -8.91 -38.79
N ARG A 8 42.41 -10.19 -38.84
CA ARG A 8 41.59 -11.34 -38.41
C ARG A 8 41.37 -11.33 -36.90
N GLU A 9 42.40 -10.99 -36.15
CA GLU A 9 42.35 -10.90 -34.69
C GLU A 9 41.44 -9.74 -34.23
N ARG A 10 41.52 -8.57 -34.88
CA ARG A 10 40.58 -7.47 -34.65
C ARG A 10 39.13 -7.84 -34.97
N ARG A 11 38.88 -8.55 -36.08
CA ARG A 11 37.53 -9.03 -36.43
C ARG A 11 37.01 -10.05 -35.41
N ARG A 12 37.87 -10.93 -34.90
CA ARG A 12 37.53 -11.92 -33.87
C ARG A 12 37.19 -11.22 -32.55
N THR A 13 38.00 -10.27 -32.09
CA THR A 13 37.75 -9.49 -30.88
C THR A 13 36.46 -8.66 -31.00
N ARG A 14 36.19 -8.07 -32.17
CA ARG A 14 34.96 -7.31 -32.41
C ARG A 14 33.73 -8.22 -32.42
N ARG A 15 33.82 -9.42 -33.00
CA ARG A 15 32.74 -10.43 -32.96
C ARG A 15 32.49 -10.94 -31.54
N VAL A 16 33.54 -11.23 -30.78
CA VAL A 16 33.43 -11.64 -29.38
C VAL A 16 32.77 -10.55 -28.53
N ARG A 17 33.18 -9.28 -28.70
CA ARG A 17 32.53 -8.15 -28.00
C ARG A 17 31.05 -8.01 -28.37
N LEU A 18 30.69 -8.17 -29.64
CA LEU A 18 29.29 -8.11 -30.07
C LEU A 18 28.46 -9.26 -29.49
N VAL A 19 29.02 -10.47 -29.42
CA VAL A 19 28.36 -11.62 -28.77
C VAL A 19 28.19 -11.38 -27.27
N VAL A 20 29.21 -10.84 -26.59
CA VAL A 20 29.13 -10.51 -25.16
C VAL A 20 28.09 -9.42 -24.88
N ILE A 21 28.04 -8.37 -25.70
CA ILE A 21 27.02 -7.32 -25.57
C ILE A 21 25.63 -7.87 -25.84
N GLY A 22 25.46 -8.71 -26.88
CA GLY A 22 24.19 -9.37 -27.18
C GLY A 22 23.73 -10.29 -26.04
N ALA A 23 24.64 -11.07 -25.47
CA ALA A 23 24.37 -11.92 -24.31
C ALA A 23 23.98 -11.10 -23.08
N LEU A 24 24.68 -10.00 -22.80
CA LEU A 24 24.34 -9.06 -21.72
C LEU A 24 22.96 -8.43 -21.93
N ALA A 25 22.62 -8.04 -23.16
CA ALA A 25 21.30 -7.49 -23.47
C ALA A 25 20.18 -8.52 -23.27
N VAL A 26 20.40 -9.78 -23.67
CA VAL A 26 19.43 -10.87 -23.45
C VAL A 26 19.26 -11.18 -21.97
N VAL A 27 20.36 -11.22 -21.20
CA VAL A 27 20.32 -11.41 -19.75
C VAL A 27 19.61 -10.23 -19.06
N PHE A 28 19.86 -8.99 -19.51
CA PHE A 28 19.23 -7.80 -18.95
C PHE A 28 17.72 -7.74 -19.24
N VAL A 29 17.31 -8.08 -20.47
CA VAL A 29 15.89 -8.17 -20.85
C VAL A 29 15.21 -9.34 -20.12
N GLY A 30 15.88 -10.48 -19.99
CA GLY A 30 15.41 -11.60 -19.20
C GLY A 30 15.23 -11.23 -17.72
N ALA A 31 16.20 -10.55 -17.12
CA ALA A 31 16.13 -10.05 -15.75
C ALA A 31 15.04 -8.99 -15.57
N ALA A 32 14.82 -8.11 -16.55
CA ALA A 32 13.74 -7.12 -16.50
C ALA A 32 12.33 -7.73 -16.68
N LEU A 33 12.22 -8.85 -17.39
CA LEU A 33 10.98 -9.63 -17.50
C LEU A 33 10.74 -10.52 -16.28
N LEU A 34 11.82 -10.98 -15.62
CA LEU A 34 11.81 -11.76 -14.38
C LEU A 34 11.75 -10.89 -13.13
N TRP A 35 12.03 -9.59 -13.24
CA TRP A 35 11.74 -8.65 -12.18
C TRP A 35 10.24 -8.70 -11.92
N PRO A 36 9.82 -9.01 -10.67
CA PRO A 36 8.42 -8.96 -10.33
C PRO A 36 7.96 -7.55 -10.65
N ARG A 37 7.15 -7.41 -11.71
CA ARG A 37 6.46 -6.15 -11.96
C ARG A 37 5.77 -5.81 -10.65
N PRO A 38 5.87 -4.57 -10.15
CA PRO A 38 5.02 -4.13 -9.07
C PRO A 38 3.60 -4.41 -9.54
N THR A 39 3.01 -5.45 -8.98
CA THR A 39 1.63 -5.79 -9.25
C THR A 39 0.90 -4.59 -8.68
N PRO A 40 0.14 -3.79 -9.46
CA PRO A 40 -0.78 -2.86 -8.85
C PRO A 40 -1.60 -3.70 -7.88
N GLY A 41 -1.43 -3.44 -6.58
CA GLY A 41 -1.78 -4.38 -5.52
C GLY A 41 -3.14 -4.98 -5.78
N ALA A 42 -3.15 -6.24 -6.22
CA ALA A 42 -4.33 -7.06 -6.14
C ALA A 42 -4.48 -7.30 -4.65
N LEU A 43 -5.16 -6.37 -4.00
CA LEU A 43 -5.68 -6.50 -2.65
C LEU A 43 -6.42 -7.84 -2.66
N THR A 44 -5.81 -8.86 -2.08
CA THR A 44 -6.49 -10.12 -1.79
C THR A 44 -7.53 -9.77 -0.75
N VAL A 45 -8.74 -9.47 -1.22
CA VAL A 45 -9.92 -9.39 -0.36
C VAL A 45 -10.16 -10.80 0.14
N ALA A 46 -9.63 -11.09 1.32
CA ALA A 46 -10.10 -12.20 2.11
C ALA A 46 -11.55 -11.89 2.48
N THR A 47 -12.50 -12.40 1.70
CA THR A 47 -13.91 -12.56 2.09
C THR A 47 -14.00 -13.67 3.14
N GLY A 48 -13.34 -13.45 4.28
CA GLY A 48 -13.52 -14.22 5.49
C GLY A 48 -14.31 -13.35 6.44
N GLU A 49 -15.62 -13.35 6.29
CA GLU A 49 -16.56 -12.68 7.17
C GLU A 49 -16.50 -13.30 8.58
N ARG A 50 -15.46 -12.95 9.34
CA ARG A 50 -15.54 -12.96 10.79
C ARG A 50 -16.02 -11.57 11.18
N VAL A 51 -17.33 -11.49 11.34
CA VAL A 51 -18.03 -10.32 11.87
C VAL A 51 -17.39 -10.01 13.22
N ALA A 52 -16.55 -8.97 13.26
CA ALA A 52 -16.19 -8.35 14.52
C ALA A 52 -17.49 -8.03 15.26
N PRO A 53 -17.60 -8.29 16.59
CA PRO A 53 -18.86 -8.15 17.31
C PRO A 53 -19.48 -6.81 16.96
N ALA A 54 -20.74 -6.84 16.51
CA ALA A 54 -21.42 -5.68 15.92
C ALA A 54 -21.11 -4.43 16.74
N GLY A 55 -20.48 -3.44 16.11
CA GLY A 55 -20.09 -2.23 16.81
C GLY A 55 -18.62 -2.09 17.18
N VAL A 56 -17.77 -3.12 17.04
CA VAL A 56 -16.36 -3.08 17.46
C VAL A 56 -15.41 -3.48 16.33
N LEU A 57 -14.41 -2.66 16.08
CA LEU A 57 -13.32 -2.89 15.13
C LEU A 57 -11.99 -2.76 15.86
N GLN A 58 -11.10 -3.75 15.76
CA GLN A 58 -9.80 -3.70 16.43
C GLN A 58 -8.67 -4.07 15.48
N GLY A 59 -7.61 -3.27 15.48
CA GLY A 59 -6.47 -3.49 14.60
C GLY A 59 -5.49 -2.33 14.61
N GLU A 60 -4.51 -2.41 13.72
CA GLU A 60 -3.52 -1.35 13.53
C GLU A 60 -4.12 -0.21 12.71
N LEU A 61 -4.00 1.02 13.21
CA LEU A 61 -4.47 2.23 12.54
C LEU A 61 -3.47 2.65 11.45
N SER A 62 -3.96 2.84 10.24
CA SER A 62 -3.22 3.38 9.10
C SER A 62 -3.84 4.70 8.64
N ALA A 63 -3.01 5.58 8.08
CA ALA A 63 -3.43 6.85 7.52
C ALA A 63 -2.73 7.07 6.17
N ASP A 64 -3.52 7.28 5.12
CA ASP A 64 -3.03 7.65 3.79
C ASP A 64 -3.49 9.06 3.43
N ARG A 65 -2.61 9.88 2.86
CA ARG A 65 -2.94 11.27 2.49
C ARG A 65 -2.96 11.40 0.97
N SER A 66 -4.10 11.86 0.45
CA SER A 66 -4.28 12.21 -0.95
C SER A 66 -4.69 13.68 -1.06
N GLY A 67 -3.73 14.55 -1.39
CA GLY A 67 -3.95 15.99 -1.40
C GLY A 67 -4.27 16.53 -0.01
N GLU A 68 -5.42 17.19 0.13
CA GLU A 68 -5.92 17.73 1.40
C GLU A 68 -6.73 16.72 2.22
N GLN A 69 -7.01 15.53 1.68
CA GLN A 69 -7.77 14.49 2.36
C GLN A 69 -6.85 13.48 3.03
N VAL A 70 -7.25 13.05 4.24
CA VAL A 70 -6.62 11.94 4.95
C VAL A 70 -7.63 10.82 5.12
N CYS A 71 -7.20 9.63 4.72
CA CYS A 71 -7.97 8.42 4.73
C CYS A 71 -7.43 7.51 5.82
N TYR A 72 -8.27 7.23 6.81
CA TYR A 72 -7.91 6.31 7.87
C TYR A 72 -8.49 4.95 7.61
N SER A 73 -7.69 3.94 7.89
CA SER A 73 -8.12 2.56 7.85
C SER A 73 -7.57 1.78 9.02
N VAL A 74 -8.24 0.69 9.34
CA VAL A 74 -7.79 -0.23 10.38
C VAL A 74 -7.56 -1.59 9.73
N ALA A 75 -6.32 -2.07 9.83
CA ALA A 75 -5.95 -3.40 9.41
C ALA A 75 -6.35 -4.39 10.51
N THR A 76 -7.35 -5.22 10.22
CA THR A 76 -7.82 -6.28 11.11
C THR A 76 -7.37 -7.64 10.61
N SER A 77 -7.46 -8.66 11.47
CA SER A 77 -7.25 -10.06 11.06
C SER A 77 -8.17 -10.54 9.93
N THR A 78 -9.25 -9.81 9.66
CA THR A 78 -10.28 -10.13 8.66
C THR A 78 -10.23 -9.24 7.42
N GLY A 79 -9.25 -8.34 7.33
CA GLY A 79 -9.09 -7.39 6.23
C GLY A 79 -9.09 -5.94 6.69
N THR A 80 -9.19 -5.03 5.73
CA THR A 80 -9.11 -3.58 5.98
C THR A 80 -10.49 -2.96 6.08
N ALA A 81 -10.70 -2.14 7.11
CA ALA A 81 -11.88 -1.30 7.25
C ALA A 81 -11.50 0.17 7.05
N VAL A 82 -12.25 0.89 6.22
CA VAL A 82 -12.03 2.31 5.94
C VAL A 82 -12.94 3.12 6.84
N LEU A 83 -12.38 4.08 7.57
CA LEU A 83 -13.09 4.85 8.58
C LEU A 83 -13.86 6.02 7.95
N ARG A 84 -15.12 6.17 8.35
CA ARG A 84 -15.98 7.31 8.06
C ARG A 84 -16.32 7.98 9.39
N PHE A 85 -16.14 9.28 9.49
CA PHE A 85 -16.37 10.00 10.74
C PHE A 85 -17.76 10.62 10.79
N VAL A 86 -18.38 10.59 11.97
CA VAL A 86 -19.59 11.37 12.25
C VAL A 86 -19.25 12.87 12.34
N PRO A 87 -20.23 13.77 12.14
CA PRO A 87 -20.01 15.21 12.28
C PRO A 87 -19.41 15.56 13.66
N GLY A 88 -18.39 16.43 13.67
CA GLY A 88 -17.70 16.86 14.90
C GLY A 88 -16.51 15.98 15.31
N TRP A 89 -16.32 14.82 14.68
CA TRP A 89 -15.04 14.10 14.73
C TRP A 89 -14.20 14.47 13.52
N SER A 90 -12.93 14.81 13.74
CA SER A 90 -11.99 15.05 12.66
C SER A 90 -10.83 14.08 12.73
N ALA A 91 -10.32 13.76 11.55
CA ALA A 91 -9.22 12.84 11.39
C ALA A 91 -7.89 13.59 11.17
N ASP A 92 -7.85 14.92 11.28
CA ASP A 92 -6.59 15.63 11.06
C ASP A 92 -6.42 16.84 11.98
N GLU A 93 -5.18 16.99 12.45
CA GLU A 93 -4.32 18.09 11.99
C GLU A 93 -2.87 17.64 12.22
N ARG A 94 -2.29 16.99 11.22
CA ARG A 94 -0.97 16.28 11.13
C ARG A 94 -0.88 14.86 11.71
N LEU A 95 -1.87 14.02 11.42
CA LEU A 95 -1.86 12.53 11.39
C LEU A 95 -2.58 11.77 12.52
N GLY A 96 -3.07 12.43 13.58
CA GLY A 96 -3.84 11.76 14.62
C GLY A 96 -5.36 11.90 14.45
N LEU A 97 -6.11 10.90 14.92
CA LEU A 97 -7.56 11.00 15.09
C LEU A 97 -7.88 11.95 16.24
N ARG A 98 -8.84 12.87 16.07
CA ARG A 98 -9.19 13.87 17.08
C ARG A 98 -10.66 13.80 17.52
N ASP A 99 -10.90 14.06 18.80
CA ASP A 99 -12.25 14.23 19.33
C ASP A 99 -12.82 15.63 19.03
N ALA A 100 -14.07 15.86 19.42
CA ALA A 100 -14.74 17.14 19.21
C ALA A 100 -14.11 18.32 19.96
N ALA A 101 -13.25 18.08 20.97
CA ALA A 101 -12.50 19.11 21.68
C ALA A 101 -11.13 19.39 21.01
N GLY A 102 -10.79 18.67 19.93
CA GLY A 102 -9.52 18.79 19.22
C GLY A 102 -8.39 17.97 19.84
N GLY A 103 -8.65 17.16 20.87
CA GLY A 103 -7.66 16.29 21.51
C GLY A 103 -7.29 15.12 20.62
N VAL A 104 -6.00 14.74 20.58
CA VAL A 104 -5.54 13.57 19.80
C VAL A 104 -5.88 12.29 20.57
N VAL A 105 -6.65 11.42 19.92
CA VAL A 105 -7.19 10.16 20.47
C VAL A 105 -6.46 8.93 19.93
N ALA A 106 -5.76 9.00 18.79
CA ALA A 106 -4.94 7.90 18.27
C ALA A 106 -3.99 8.40 17.18
N GLN A 107 -2.87 7.70 16.97
CA GLN A 107 -1.91 7.95 15.89
C GLN A 107 -1.72 6.72 14.98
N PRO A 108 -1.22 6.90 13.75
CA PRO A 108 -0.96 5.78 12.85
C PRO A 108 0.13 4.87 13.45
N GLY A 109 -0.07 3.57 13.33
CA GLY A 109 0.72 2.55 14.02
C GLY A 109 0.16 2.13 15.39
N ASP A 110 -0.77 2.90 15.98
CA ASP A 110 -1.42 2.49 17.21
C ASP A 110 -2.35 1.29 16.97
N VAL A 111 -2.40 0.39 17.94
CA VAL A 111 -3.43 -0.65 17.99
C VAL A 111 -4.67 -0.06 18.66
N VAL A 112 -5.67 0.22 17.84
CA VAL A 112 -6.91 0.87 18.27
C VAL A 112 -8.07 -0.12 18.32
N ARG A 113 -9.02 0.18 19.20
CA ARG A 113 -10.36 -0.41 19.20
C ARG A 113 -11.37 0.70 18.91
N VAL A 114 -11.93 0.67 17.72
CA VAL A 114 -12.90 1.63 17.22
C VAL A 114 -14.31 1.09 17.47
N LEU A 115 -15.17 1.92 18.02
CA LEU A 115 -16.60 1.67 18.11
C LEU A 115 -17.32 2.39 16.98
N GLY A 116 -18.30 1.72 16.38
CA GLY A 116 -19.02 2.29 15.27
C GLY A 116 -19.80 1.28 14.45
N ASP A 117 -20.55 1.76 13.47
CA ASP A 117 -21.42 0.91 12.68
C ASP A 117 -20.72 0.39 11.42
N PRO A 118 -20.70 -0.94 11.20
CA PRO A 118 -20.24 -1.51 9.94
C PRO A 118 -21.18 -1.11 8.81
N GLY A 119 -20.61 -0.54 7.75
CA GLY A 119 -21.28 -0.28 6.49
C GLY A 119 -20.93 -1.30 5.41
N PRO A 120 -21.39 -1.08 4.17
CA PRO A 120 -21.05 -1.93 3.03
C PRO A 120 -19.54 -1.85 2.72
N VAL A 121 -19.05 -2.85 1.99
CA VAL A 121 -17.71 -2.80 1.38
C VAL A 121 -17.73 -1.77 0.25
N GLY A 122 -16.81 -0.82 0.30
CA GLY A 122 -16.74 0.28 -0.65
C GLY A 122 -15.53 1.16 -0.41
N SER A 123 -15.56 2.35 -1.02
CA SER A 123 -14.61 3.42 -0.75
C SER A 123 -15.30 4.56 -0.03
N VAL A 124 -14.58 5.24 0.84
CA VAL A 124 -15.02 6.56 1.33
C VAL A 124 -14.68 7.60 0.27
N ALA A 125 -15.55 8.57 0.04
CA ALA A 125 -15.31 9.62 -0.95
C ALA A 125 -13.98 10.33 -0.66
N GLY A 126 -13.08 10.37 -1.64
CA GLY A 126 -11.73 10.91 -1.46
C GLY A 126 -10.65 9.88 -1.10
N CYS A 127 -11.02 8.64 -0.80
CA CYS A 127 -10.10 7.58 -0.40
C CYS A 127 -9.89 6.56 -1.52
N ALA A 128 -8.63 6.29 -1.84
CA ALA A 128 -8.23 5.25 -2.77
C ALA A 128 -8.39 3.85 -2.17
N GLU A 129 -8.25 3.72 -0.85
CA GLU A 129 -8.46 2.46 -0.14
C GLU A 129 -9.91 1.98 -0.23
N ARG A 130 -10.05 0.67 -0.48
CA ARG A 130 -11.32 -0.03 -0.48
C ARG A 130 -11.34 -1.03 0.66
N GLY A 131 -12.44 -1.03 1.40
CA GLY A 131 -12.62 -1.91 2.53
C GLY A 131 -14.04 -1.85 3.05
N ARG A 132 -14.31 -2.52 4.16
CA ARG A 132 -15.59 -2.35 4.86
C ARG A 132 -15.65 -0.94 5.41
N THR A 133 -16.62 -0.13 4.98
CA THR A 133 -16.80 1.20 5.54
C THR A 133 -17.20 1.09 7.00
N TRP A 134 -16.64 1.93 7.87
CA TRP A 134 -16.90 1.88 9.30
C TRP A 134 -17.21 3.27 9.83
N THR A 135 -18.45 3.50 10.30
CA THR A 135 -18.84 4.82 10.81
C THR A 135 -18.40 4.95 12.27
N VAL A 136 -17.33 5.70 12.51
CA VAL A 136 -16.69 5.85 13.82
C VAL A 136 -17.53 6.73 14.73
N THR A 137 -17.80 6.23 15.94
CA THR A 137 -18.47 6.98 17.01
C THR A 137 -17.60 7.15 18.26
N SER A 138 -16.62 6.26 18.46
CA SER A 138 -15.64 6.35 19.56
C SER A 138 -14.38 5.55 19.24
N VAL A 139 -13.25 5.90 19.85
CA VAL A 139 -11.98 5.15 19.75
C VAL A 139 -11.37 4.93 21.13
N GLN A 140 -10.83 3.74 21.35
CA GLN A 140 -10.11 3.33 22.54
C GLN A 140 -8.71 2.87 22.14
N ILE A 141 -7.67 3.43 22.76
CA ILE A 141 -6.29 2.98 22.57
C ILE A 141 -5.98 1.91 23.62
N ARG A 142 -5.27 0.85 23.23
CA ARG A 142 -4.59 0.00 24.21
C ARG A 142 -3.16 0.50 24.39
N SER A 143 -2.86 1.06 25.56
CA SER A 143 -1.52 1.37 26.04
C SER A 143 -0.76 0.10 26.44
#